data_AF-A0A4Y2HK36-F1
#
_entry.id   AF-A0A4Y2HK36-F1
#
_cell.length_a   1.000
_cell.length_b   1.000
_cell.length_c   1.000
_cell.angle_alpha   90.00
_cell.angle_beta   90.00
_cell.angle_gamma   90.00
#
_symmetry.space_group_name_H-M   'P 1'
#
loop_
_entity.id
_entity.type
_entity.pdbx_description
1 polymer ?
#
loop_
_entity_poly.entity_id
_entity_poly.type
_entity_poly.pdbx_seq_one_letter_code
_entity_poly.pdbx_strand_id
1 'polypeptide(L)'
;MEKLKIGGDKKCPYYLRRAVFAMRMIGKGAKSLQKFSSYMALPAPVSQKPFDKINDEILRATTVVANSCMKKADEEEELLTGSSDNMVSGDGT
;
A
#
# COMPACT_ATOMS: atom_id res chain seq x y z
N MET A 1 -12.28 -26.54 0.64
CA MET A 1 -12.52 -25.25 -0.06
C MET A 1 -13.50 -24.44 0.77
N GLU A 2 -13.00 -23.53 1.59
CA GLU A 2 -13.84 -22.70 2.46
C GLU A 2 -14.45 -21.58 1.61
N LYS A 3 -15.79 -21.58 1.50
CA LYS A 3 -16.52 -20.57 0.72
C LYS A 3 -16.34 -19.21 1.37
N LEU A 4 -15.66 -18.29 0.69
CA LEU A 4 -15.66 -16.87 1.04
C LEU A 4 -17.10 -16.35 0.86
N LYS A 5 -17.86 -16.26 1.94
CA LYS A 5 -19.15 -15.57 1.95
C LYS A 5 -18.89 -14.06 1.82
N ILE A 6 -18.82 -13.59 0.58
CA ILE A 6 -18.94 -12.17 0.25
C ILE A 6 -20.43 -11.84 0.27
N GLY A 7 -20.97 -11.53 1.46
CA GLY A 7 -22.38 -11.21 1.60
C GLY A 7 -22.92 -11.45 3.00
N GLY A 8 -22.63 -10.53 3.91
CA GLY A 8 -23.28 -10.41 5.22
C GLY A 8 -23.46 -8.93 5.54
N ASP A 9 -24.71 -8.48 5.57
CA ASP A 9 -25.24 -7.16 5.91
C ASP A 9 -24.65 -5.91 5.24
N LYS A 10 -25.47 -5.30 4.37
CA LYS A 10 -25.23 -4.07 3.59
C LYS A 10 -25.08 -2.77 4.42
N LYS A 11 -24.70 -2.86 5.69
CA LYS A 11 -24.28 -1.72 6.50
C LYS A 11 -22.78 -1.89 6.76
N CYS A 12 -21.93 -1.60 5.75
CA CYS A 12 -20.58 -1.14 6.09
C CYS A 12 -20.78 0.10 6.95
N PRO A 13 -20.58 0.00 8.27
CA PRO A 13 -21.29 0.86 9.15
C PRO A 13 -20.69 2.24 9.04
N TYR A 14 -21.53 3.24 8.78
CA TYR A 14 -21.15 4.65 8.82
C TYR A 14 -20.29 4.98 10.06
N TYR A 15 -20.52 4.29 11.18
CA TYR A 15 -19.74 4.42 12.41
C TYR A 15 -18.28 3.97 12.27
N LEU A 16 -17.97 2.89 11.54
CA LEU A 16 -16.58 2.45 11.34
C LEU A 16 -15.81 3.48 10.51
N ARG A 17 -16.44 4.08 9.48
CA ARG A 17 -15.82 5.15 8.69
C ARG A 17 -15.50 6.39 9.53
N ARG A 18 -16.44 6.83 10.38
CA ARG A 18 -16.22 7.95 11.30
C ARG A 18 -15.15 7.63 12.35
N ALA A 19 -15.15 6.42 12.89
CA ALA A 19 -14.15 5.98 13.86
C ALA A 19 -12.75 5.89 13.25
N VAL A 20 -12.61 5.37 12.02
CA VAL A 20 -11.34 5.36 11.28
C VAL A 20 -10.85 6.79 11.04
N PHE A 21 -11.74 7.70 10.62
CA PHE A 21 -11.38 9.11 10.42
C PHE A 21 -10.91 9.76 11.72
N ALA A 22 -11.66 9.62 12.81
CA ALA A 22 -11.28 10.14 14.12
C ALA A 22 -9.93 9.58 14.59
N MET A 23 -9.72 8.26 14.47
CA MET A 23 -8.44 7.62 14.79
C MET A 23 -7.29 8.20 13.97
N ARG A 24 -7.50 8.48 12.68
CA ARG A 24 -6.48 9.08 11.82
C ARG A 24 -6.16 10.53 12.22
N MET A 25 -7.17 11.32 12.62
CA MET A 25 -6.98 12.68 13.14
C MET A 25 -6.11 12.72 14.41
N ILE A 26 -6.21 11.69 15.26
CA ILE A 26 -5.39 11.58 16.49
C ILE A 26 -4.10 10.76 16.29
N GLY A 27 -3.73 10.44 15.04
CA GLY A 27 -2.51 9.68 14.72
C GLY A 27 -2.53 8.22 15.22
N LYS A 28 -3.71 7.64 15.40
CA LYS A 28 -3.91 6.26 15.88
C LYS A 28 -4.27 5.34 14.73
N GLY A 29 -3.66 4.14 14.73
CA GLY A 29 -3.83 3.13 13.69
C GLY A 29 -4.90 2.08 13.98
N ALA A 30 -4.92 1.03 13.16
CA ALA A 30 -5.89 -0.06 13.24
C ALA A 30 -5.88 -0.79 14.60
N LYS A 31 -4.71 -1.00 15.21
CA LYS A 31 -4.58 -1.66 16.53
C LYS A 31 -5.30 -0.88 17.65
N SER A 32 -5.17 0.44 17.66
CA SER A 32 -5.88 1.32 18.58
C SER A 32 -7.38 1.35 18.32
N LEU A 33 -7.79 1.34 17.04
CA LEU A 33 -9.20 1.25 16.68
C LEU A 33 -9.83 -0.08 17.13
N GLN A 34 -9.09 -1.19 17.01
CA GLN A 34 -9.52 -2.49 17.50
C GLN A 34 -9.71 -2.48 19.02
N LYS A 35 -8.74 -1.98 19.79
CA LYS A 35 -8.86 -1.84 21.25
C LYS A 35 -10.03 -0.95 21.65
N PHE A 36 -10.19 0.19 20.99
CA PHE A 36 -11.32 1.10 21.20
C PHE A 36 -12.66 0.41 20.94
N SER A 37 -12.75 -0.34 19.83
CA SER A 37 -13.97 -1.07 19.50
C SER A 37 -14.31 -2.12 20.57
N SER A 38 -13.29 -2.82 21.08
CA SER A 38 -13.45 -3.77 22.20
C SER A 38 -13.93 -3.09 23.48
N TYR A 39 -13.38 -1.93 23.85
CA TYR A 39 -13.81 -1.18 25.04
C TYR A 39 -15.23 -0.62 24.92
N MET A 40 -15.63 -0.23 23.72
CA MET A 40 -16.94 0.36 23.46
C MET A 40 -18.01 -0.68 23.09
N ALA A 41 -17.70 -1.98 23.16
CA ALA A 41 -18.56 -3.07 22.68
C ALA A 41 -19.07 -2.87 21.24
N LEU A 42 -18.25 -2.23 20.40
CA LEU A 42 -18.54 -2.03 18.97
C LEU A 42 -18.11 -3.25 18.17
N PRO A 43 -18.76 -3.53 17.02
CA PRO A 43 -18.31 -4.57 16.12
C PRO A 43 -16.87 -4.33 15.68
N ALA A 44 -16.12 -5.43 15.55
CA ALA A 44 -14.72 -5.36 15.17
C ALA A 44 -14.55 -4.60 13.85
N PRO A 45 -13.53 -3.74 13.74
CA PRO A 45 -13.20 -3.07 12.48
C PRO A 45 -12.94 -4.10 11.37
N VAL A 46 -13.16 -3.68 10.12
CA VAL A 46 -12.84 -4.52 8.96
C VAL A 46 -11.38 -4.97 9.00
N SER A 47 -11.14 -6.21 8.59
CA SER A 47 -9.79 -6.76 8.55
C SER A 47 -8.89 -5.94 7.64
N GLN A 48 -7.65 -5.71 8.07
CA GLN A 48 -6.63 -5.00 7.29
C GLN A 48 -6.07 -5.87 6.13
N LYS A 49 -6.19 -7.19 6.22
CA LYS A 49 -5.63 -8.16 5.25
C LYS A 49 -5.94 -7.88 3.77
N PRO A 50 -7.18 -7.50 3.38
CA PRO A 50 -7.48 -7.20 1.97
C PRO A 50 -6.76 -5.94 1.47
N PHE A 51 -6.61 -4.93 2.32
CA PHE A 51 -5.88 -3.71 1.98
C PHE A 51 -4.38 -3.99 1.83
N ASP A 52 -3.82 -4.81 2.72
CA ASP A 52 -2.42 -5.23 2.64
C ASP A 52 -2.17 -5.97 1.32
N LYS A 53 -3.05 -6.90 0.95
CA LYS A 53 -2.96 -7.62 -0.32
C LYS A 53 -3.02 -6.69 -1.55
N ILE A 54 -3.87 -5.67 -1.52
CA ILE A 54 -3.95 -4.68 -2.61
C ILE A 54 -2.66 -3.87 -2.69
N ASN A 55 -2.14 -3.42 -1.54
CA ASN A 55 -0.89 -2.66 -1.50
C ASN A 55 0.30 -3.49 -1.99
N ASP A 56 0.37 -4.77 -1.60
CA ASP A 56 1.43 -5.68 -2.05
C ASP A 56 1.37 -5.90 -3.57
N GLU A 57 0.16 -6.03 -4.13
CA GLU A 57 -0.04 -6.19 -5.58
C GLU A 57 0.40 -4.94 -6.33
N ILE A 58 0.00 -3.75 -5.85
CA ILE A 58 0.40 -2.46 -6.41
C ILE A 58 1.92 -2.31 -6.33
N LEU A 59 2.51 -2.56 -5.17
CA LEU A 59 3.95 -2.49 -4.97
C LEU A 59 4.68 -3.40 -5.96
N ARG A 60 4.25 -4.66 -6.09
CA ARG A 60 4.87 -5.60 -7.02
C ARG A 60 4.78 -5.11 -8.47
N ALA A 61 3.61 -4.65 -8.91
CA ALA A 61 3.43 -4.13 -10.25
C ALA A 61 4.31 -2.89 -10.51
N THR A 62 4.35 -1.95 -9.57
CA THR A 62 5.17 -0.74 -9.67
C THR A 62 6.65 -1.06 -9.68
N THR A 63 7.13 -2.02 -8.88
CA THR A 63 8.52 -2.46 -8.90
C THR A 63 8.92 -3.04 -10.26
N VAL A 64 8.06 -3.86 -10.87
CA VAL A 64 8.33 -4.40 -12.22
C VAL A 64 8.44 -3.29 -13.26
N VAL A 65 7.53 -2.33 -13.23
CA VAL A 65 7.56 -1.17 -14.14
C VAL A 65 8.82 -0.34 -13.91
N ALA A 66 9.15 -0.01 -12.66
CA ALA A 66 10.34 0.74 -12.31
C ALA A 66 11.62 0.07 -12.82
N ASN A 67 11.78 -1.23 -12.56
CA ASN A 67 12.94 -1.99 -13.02
C ASN A 67 13.02 -2.04 -14.56
N SER A 68 11.88 -2.20 -15.24
CA SER A 68 11.84 -2.18 -16.70
C SER A 68 12.22 -0.81 -17.26
N CYS A 69 11.77 0.27 -16.65
CA CYS A 69 12.10 1.63 -17.08
C CYS A 69 13.59 1.93 -16.85
N MET A 70 14.12 1.57 -15.67
CA MET A 70 15.53 1.75 -15.35
C MET A 70 16.43 0.99 -16.34
N LYS A 71 16.10 -0.27 -16.65
CA LYS A 71 16.86 -1.07 -17.63
C LYS A 71 16.83 -0.46 -19.03
N LYS A 72 15.67 0.03 -19.48
CA LYS A 72 15.56 0.70 -20.78
C LYS A 72 16.35 2.00 -20.85
N ALA A 73 16.35 2.78 -19.76
CA ALA A 73 17.13 4.01 -19.69
C ALA A 73 18.64 3.71 -19.76
N ASP A 74 19.10 2.68 -19.05
CA ASP A 74 20.48 2.21 -19.08
C ASP A 74 20.91 1.72 -20.48
N GLU A 75 20.05 0.93 -21.15
CA GLU A 75 20.27 0.49 -22.53
C GLU A 75 20.29 1.66 -23.54
N GLU A 76 19.43 2.67 -23.37
CA GLU A 76 19.43 3.87 -24.21
C GLU A 76 20.69 4.72 -24.02
N GLU A 77 21.18 4.85 -22.78
CA GLU A 77 22.41 5.56 -22.46
C GLU A 77 23.65 4.86 -23.04
N GLU A 78 23.72 3.52 -22.94
CA GLU A 78 24.81 2.73 -23.54
C GLU A 78 24.85 2.90 -25.07
N LEU A 79 23.69 2.87 -25.74
CA LEU A 79 23.59 3.06 -27.19
C LEU A 79 24.02 4.46 -27.64
N LEU A 80 23.67 5.49 -26.88
CA LEU A 80 24.02 6.89 -27.21
C LEU A 80 25.50 7.19 -26.94
N THR A 81 26.07 6.60 -25.89
CA THR A 81 27.41 6.93 -25.42
C THR A 81 28.48 5.97 -25.95
N GLY A 82 28.07 4.78 -26.43
CA GLY A 82 28.98 3.73 -26.94
C GLY A 82 29.91 3.14 -25.87
N SER A 83 29.62 3.41 -24.59
CA SER A 83 30.37 3.01 -23.41
C SER A 83 29.39 2.41 -22.41
N SER A 84 29.75 1.28 -21.81
CA SER A 84 29.00 0.65 -20.71
C SER A 84 29.38 1.23 -19.34
N ASP A 85 30.31 2.19 -19.30
CA ASP A 85 30.83 2.79 -18.07
C ASP A 85 30.02 4.06 -17.74
N ASN A 86 28.84 3.87 -17.14
CA ASN A 86 27.90 4.93 -16.75
C ASN A 86 28.34 5.60 -15.43
N MET A 87 29.63 5.91 -15.30
CA MET A 87 30.18 6.59 -14.13
C MET A 87 29.81 8.07 -14.18
N VAL A 88 28.64 8.42 -13.61
CA VAL A 88 28.26 9.81 -13.37
C VAL A 88 29.17 10.38 -12.26
N SER A 89 30.20 11.14 -12.65
CA SER A 89 30.99 11.94 -11.73
C SER A 89 30.15 13.14 -11.26
N GLY A 90 29.29 12.94 -10.26
CA GLY A 90 28.54 14.02 -9.65
C GLY A 90 29.46 14.93 -8.84
N ASP A 91 29.73 16.14 -9.33
CA ASP A 91 30.27 17.22 -8.51
C ASP A 91 29.11 17.89 -7.77
N GLY A 92 28.80 17.41 -6.57
CA GLY A 92 27.71 17.93 -5.75
C GLY A 92 27.99 19.33 -5.18
N THR A 93 27.95 20.37 -6.02
CA THR A 93 27.94 21.78 -5.59
C THR A 93 26.55 22.39 -5.74
#